data_AF-A0A838U072-F1
#
_entry.id   AF-A0A838U072-F1
#
_cell.length_a   1.000
_cell.length_b   1.000
_cell.length_c   1.000
_cell.angle_alpha   90.00
_cell.angle_beta   90.00
_cell.angle_gamma   90.00
#
_symmetry.space_group_name_H-M   'P 1'
#
loop_
_entity.id
_entity.type
_entity.pdbx_description
1 polymer ?
#
loop_
_entity_poly.entity_id
_entity_poly.type
_entity_poly.pdbx_seq_one_letter_code
_entity_poly.pdbx_strand_id
1 'polypeptide(L)'
;MVNNELVEIIKLRYQEGQRRSEIRAALLEEGYEETEIDGAIAHIQYEAIKQLPVVSRVYQVFENLDSKTAHSSPKLVATVLLSCFGVLLLLFGGFYYVLDPLGVRTLERDKIREADVIRVRTAIDTYYADKKLYPVSLQGLLPNYLKAIPLDPKTGEMYQYTTYDANKIYKLCISFEVQPVECISSSPNTSSIPQVIVSPTSADQQRIELTPAMIGSPSATPISSGEASLAL
;
A
#
# COMPACT_ATOMS: atom_id res chain seq x y z
N MET A 1 -4.03 25.04 27.45
CA MET A 1 -5.47 25.31 27.20
C MET A 1 -5.68 25.15 25.71
N VAL A 2 -6.73 24.45 25.28
CA VAL A 2 -6.97 24.22 23.84
C VAL A 2 -7.48 25.52 23.22
N ASN A 3 -6.88 25.96 22.12
CA ASN A 3 -7.33 27.13 21.37
C ASN A 3 -8.63 26.77 20.63
N ASN A 4 -9.74 27.42 21.01
CA ASN A 4 -11.05 27.15 20.43
C ASN A 4 -11.15 27.54 18.94
N GLU A 5 -10.38 28.54 18.50
CA GLU A 5 -10.35 28.97 17.09
C GLU A 5 -9.72 27.87 16.23
N LEU A 6 -8.59 27.32 16.67
CA LEU A 6 -7.90 26.20 16.01
C LEU A 6 -8.80 24.97 15.91
N VAL A 7 -9.58 24.68 16.95
CA VAL A 7 -10.55 23.57 16.96
C VAL A 7 -11.62 23.74 15.87
N GLU A 8 -12.17 24.95 15.70
CA GLU A 8 -13.18 25.21 14.67
C GLU A 8 -12.59 25.12 13.25
N ILE A 9 -11.37 25.63 13.03
CA ILE A 9 -10.66 25.49 11.74
C ILE A 9 -10.46 23.99 11.40
N ILE A 10 -10.00 23.19 12.36
CA ILE A 10 -9.80 21.76 12.18
C ILE A 10 -11.13 21.05 11.88
N LYS A 11 -12.22 21.38 12.58
CA LYS A 11 -13.55 20.82 12.32
C LYS A 11 -14.04 21.13 10.91
N LEU A 12 -13.89 22.38 10.45
CA LEU A 12 -14.29 22.80 9.11
C LEU A 12 -13.57 21.98 8.05
N ARG A 13 -12.24 21.85 8.16
CA ARG A 13 -11.44 21.06 7.22
C ARG A 13 -11.81 19.57 7.22
N TYR A 14 -12.18 19.00 8.37
CA TYR A 14 -12.72 17.65 8.43
C TYR A 14 -14.08 17.52 7.71
N GLN A 15 -14.95 18.54 7.81
CA GLN A 15 -16.23 18.57 7.09
C GLN A 15 -16.04 18.71 5.57
N GLU A 16 -14.97 19.36 5.14
CA GLU A 16 -14.53 19.44 3.74
C GLU A 16 -13.89 18.13 3.23
N GLY A 17 -13.72 17.12 4.10
CA GLY A 17 -13.18 15.80 3.73
C GLY A 17 -11.66 15.73 3.71
N GLN A 18 -10.95 16.74 4.24
CA GLN A 18 -9.49 16.72 4.32
C GLN A 18 -9.02 15.64 5.31
N ARG A 19 -7.91 14.97 4.97
CA ARG A 19 -7.32 13.96 5.85
C ARG A 19 -6.56 14.63 6.99
N ARG A 20 -6.46 13.95 8.15
CA ARG A 20 -5.71 14.46 9.33
C ARG A 20 -4.29 14.94 8.98
N SER A 21 -3.58 14.23 8.10
CA SER A 21 -2.23 14.57 7.68
C SER A 21 -2.19 15.87 6.87
N GLU A 22 -3.18 16.10 6.00
CA GLU A 22 -3.29 17.31 5.17
C GLU A 22 -3.63 18.52 6.04
N ILE A 23 -4.56 18.36 6.98
CA ILE A 23 -4.92 19.39 7.97
C ILE A 23 -3.69 19.77 8.80
N ARG A 24 -2.93 18.78 9.29
CA ARG A 24 -1.71 19.02 10.07
C ARG A 24 -0.66 19.78 9.25
N ALA A 25 -0.43 19.37 8.01
CA ALA A 25 0.53 20.03 7.13
C ALA A 25 0.14 21.49 6.86
N ALA A 26 -1.13 21.74 6.52
CA ALA A 26 -1.62 23.10 6.25
C ALA A 26 -1.51 24.02 7.49
N LEU A 27 -1.83 23.51 8.68
CA LEU A 27 -1.72 24.29 9.91
C LEU A 27 -0.27 24.58 10.31
N LEU A 28 0.66 23.66 10.04
CA LEU A 28 2.09 23.92 10.24
C LEU A 28 2.59 25.01 9.28
N GLU A 29 2.12 25.04 8.02
CA GLU A 29 2.43 26.11 7.07
C GLU A 29 1.83 27.47 7.46
N GLU A 30 0.67 27.48 8.12
CA GLU A 30 0.02 28.66 8.69
C GLU A 30 0.69 29.15 9.99
N GLY A 31 1.69 28.43 10.50
CA GLY A 31 2.49 28.82 11.66
C GLY A 31 1.97 28.35 13.01
N TYR A 32 1.02 27.40 13.03
CA TYR A 32 0.59 26.78 14.28
C TYR A 32 1.65 25.79 14.81
N GLU A 33 1.83 25.77 16.13
CA GLU A 33 2.74 24.83 16.79
C GLU A 33 2.18 23.40 16.76
N GLU A 34 3.06 22.43 16.49
CA GLU A 34 2.68 21.02 16.34
C GLU A 34 1.91 20.47 17.56
N THR A 35 2.31 20.89 18.77
CA THR A 35 1.66 20.48 20.02
C THR A 35 0.26 21.04 20.19
N GLU A 36 -0.02 22.23 19.65
CA GLU A 36 -1.35 22.84 19.71
C GLU A 36 -2.30 22.15 18.74
N ILE A 37 -1.80 21.80 17.54
CA ILE A 37 -2.53 21.03 16.53
C ILE A 37 -2.92 19.66 17.10
N ASP A 38 -1.96 18.91 17.67
CA ASP A 38 -2.24 17.60 18.23
C ASP A 38 -3.19 17.67 19.44
N GLY A 39 -3.07 18.69 20.28
CA GLY A 39 -3.99 18.94 21.40
C GLY A 39 -5.43 19.24 20.94
N ALA A 40 -5.59 20.05 19.89
CA ALA A 40 -6.88 20.39 19.31
C ALA A 40 -7.54 19.18 18.62
N ILE A 41 -6.77 18.39 17.87
CA ILE A 41 -7.27 17.15 17.24
C ILE A 41 -7.71 16.15 18.30
N ALA A 42 -6.92 15.96 19.36
CA ALA A 42 -7.28 15.06 20.46
C ALA A 42 -8.58 15.48 21.14
N HIS A 43 -8.78 16.79 21.34
CA HIS A 43 -10.03 17.33 21.90
C HIS A 43 -11.25 17.03 21.02
N ILE A 44 -11.13 17.21 19.69
CA ILE A 44 -12.21 16.91 18.73
C ILE A 44 -12.55 15.42 18.73
N GLN A 45 -11.54 14.54 18.72
CA GLN A 45 -11.76 13.10 18.75
C GLN A 45 -12.47 12.66 20.03
N TYR A 46 -12.05 13.20 21.18
CA TYR A 46 -12.67 12.89 22.46
C TYR A 46 -14.16 13.29 22.49
N GLU A 47 -14.50 14.48 21.98
CA GLU A 47 -15.90 14.93 21.90
C GLU A 47 -16.72 14.12 20.88
N ALA A 48 -16.14 13.78 19.73
CA ALA A 48 -16.81 12.94 18.72
C ALA A 48 -17.12 11.52 19.24
N ILE A 49 -16.21 10.93 20.01
CA ILE A 49 -16.41 9.60 20.61
C ILE A 49 -17.60 9.60 21.57
N LYS A 50 -17.81 10.68 22.34
CA LYS A 50 -18.96 10.79 23.25
C LYS A 50 -20.30 10.83 22.53
N GLN A 51 -20.35 11.38 21.32
CA GLN A 51 -21.58 11.51 20.54
C GLN A 51 -22.03 10.20 19.88
N LEU A 52 -21.19 9.16 19.87
CA LEU A 52 -21.58 7.87 19.31
C LEU A 52 -22.68 7.22 20.18
N PRO A 53 -23.80 6.79 19.59
CA PRO A 53 -24.96 6.29 20.34
C PRO A 53 -24.66 5.02 21.16
N VAL A 54 -23.70 4.22 20.70
CA VAL A 54 -23.23 3.03 21.42
C VAL A 54 -22.43 3.43 22.66
N VAL A 55 -21.56 4.42 22.54
CA VAL A 55 -20.70 4.89 23.62
C VAL A 55 -21.55 5.55 24.71
N SER A 56 -22.53 6.37 24.33
CA SER A 56 -23.48 6.98 25.28
C SER A 56 -24.24 5.94 26.12
N ARG A 57 -24.72 4.85 25.51
CA ARG A 57 -25.39 3.75 26.24
C ARG A 57 -24.46 3.06 27.24
N VAL A 58 -23.20 2.88 26.87
CA VAL A 58 -22.20 2.27 27.77
C VAL A 58 -21.93 3.19 28.97
N TYR A 59 -21.77 4.50 28.76
CA TYR A 59 -21.60 5.47 29.86
C TYR A 59 -22.81 5.50 30.81
N GLN A 60 -24.03 5.51 30.28
CA GLN A 60 -25.25 5.48 31.09
C GLN A 60 -25.36 4.20 31.93
N VAL A 61 -24.86 3.07 31.43
CA VAL A 61 -24.79 1.83 32.20
C VAL A 61 -23.77 1.93 33.33
N PHE A 62 -22.59 2.51 33.07
CA PHE A 62 -21.56 2.71 34.10
C PHE A 62 -22.02 3.65 35.23
N GLU A 63 -22.66 4.77 34.91
CA GLU A 63 -23.20 5.70 35.93
C GLU A 63 -24.29 5.04 36.79
N ASN A 64 -25.14 4.20 36.18
CA ASN A 64 -26.16 3.43 36.92
C ASN A 64 -25.57 2.33 37.82
N LEU A 65 -24.35 1.87 37.56
CA LEU A 65 -23.67 0.88 38.39
C LEU A 65 -23.03 1.53 39.64
N ASP A 66 -22.48 2.74 39.52
CA ASP A 66 -21.80 3.43 40.62
C ASP A 66 -22.75 3.85 41.76
N SER A 67 -24.00 4.16 41.44
CA SER A 67 -25.01 4.52 42.48
C SER A 67 -25.44 3.34 43.36
N LYS A 68 -25.16 2.10 42.95
CA LYS A 68 -25.65 0.87 43.64
C LYS A 68 -24.55 0.12 44.41
N THR A 69 -23.30 0.57 44.36
CA THR A 69 -22.16 -0.09 45.02
C THR A 69 -21.98 0.29 46.50
N ALA A 70 -22.82 1.17 47.06
CA ALA A 70 -22.67 1.62 48.45
C ALA A 70 -23.01 0.55 49.53
N HIS A 71 -23.66 -0.58 49.17
CA HIS A 71 -23.95 -1.65 50.14
C HIS A 71 -24.04 -3.05 49.51
N SER A 72 -23.16 -3.38 48.56
CA SER A 72 -23.19 -4.71 47.95
C SER A 72 -22.39 -5.73 48.78
N SER A 73 -23.01 -6.85 49.12
CA SER A 73 -22.35 -7.97 49.81
C SER A 73 -21.12 -8.47 49.02
N PRO A 74 -20.04 -8.92 49.69
CA PRO A 74 -18.80 -9.33 49.02
C PRO A 74 -19.00 -10.49 48.02
N LYS A 75 -20.04 -11.29 48.22
CA LYS A 75 -20.42 -12.37 47.30
C LYS A 75 -20.90 -11.85 45.94
N LEU A 76 -21.66 -10.75 45.93
CA LEU A 76 -22.20 -10.16 44.71
C LEU A 76 -21.08 -9.50 43.89
N VAL A 77 -20.16 -8.79 44.56
CA VAL A 77 -18.98 -8.20 43.91
C VAL A 77 -18.12 -9.28 43.24
N ALA A 78 -17.86 -10.39 43.93
CA ALA A 78 -17.09 -11.50 43.37
C ALA A 78 -17.74 -12.13 42.13
N THR A 79 -19.07 -12.31 42.14
CA THR A 79 -19.79 -12.86 40.97
C THR A 79 -19.76 -11.92 39.76
N VAL A 80 -19.86 -10.61 39.97
CA VAL A 80 -19.81 -9.61 38.89
C VAL A 80 -18.40 -9.56 38.28
N LEU A 81 -17.35 -9.59 39.10
CA LEU A 81 -15.96 -9.60 38.61
C LEU A 81 -15.65 -10.86 37.79
N LEU A 82 -16.09 -12.03 38.26
CA LEU A 82 -15.88 -13.30 37.54
C LEU A 82 -16.62 -13.32 36.20
N SER A 83 -17.86 -12.79 36.19
CA SER A 83 -18.65 -12.61 34.96
C SER A 83 -17.95 -11.66 33.98
N CYS A 84 -17.48 -10.51 34.45
CA CYS A 84 -16.81 -9.52 33.62
C CYS A 84 -15.52 -10.10 33.02
N PHE A 85 -14.72 -10.81 33.81
CA PHE A 85 -13.50 -11.46 33.33
C PHE A 85 -13.79 -12.56 32.29
N GLY A 86 -14.86 -13.34 32.47
CA GLY A 86 -15.30 -14.34 31.50
C GLY A 86 -15.72 -13.73 30.16
N VAL A 87 -16.50 -12.64 30.17
CA VAL A 87 -16.87 -11.91 28.95
C VAL A 87 -15.63 -11.29 28.30
N LEU A 88 -14.72 -10.75 29.09
CA LEU A 88 -13.48 -10.15 28.60
C LEU A 88 -12.60 -11.22 27.93
N LEU A 89 -12.42 -12.40 28.53
CA LEU A 89 -11.72 -13.52 27.91
C LEU A 89 -12.39 -14.02 26.62
N LEU A 90 -13.72 -14.00 26.55
CA LEU A 90 -14.46 -14.37 25.33
C LEU A 90 -14.28 -13.33 24.22
N LEU A 91 -14.32 -12.04 24.56
CA LEU A 91 -14.11 -10.96 23.61
C LEU A 91 -12.66 -10.90 23.16
N PHE A 92 -11.69 -10.86 24.07
CA PHE A 92 -10.27 -10.80 23.73
C PHE A 92 -9.75 -12.12 23.15
N GLY A 93 -10.18 -13.27 23.66
CA GLY A 93 -9.84 -14.58 23.10
C GLY A 93 -10.49 -14.80 21.74
N GLY A 94 -11.80 -14.53 21.62
CA GLY A 94 -12.51 -14.60 20.35
C GLY A 94 -11.94 -13.64 19.31
N PHE A 95 -11.63 -12.40 19.71
CA PHE A 95 -10.98 -11.41 18.83
C PHE A 95 -9.57 -11.85 18.46
N TYR A 96 -8.77 -12.41 19.38
CA TYR A 96 -7.44 -12.93 19.07
C TYR A 96 -7.48 -14.08 18.05
N TYR A 97 -8.43 -15.01 18.18
CA TYR A 97 -8.62 -16.11 17.22
C TYR A 97 -9.22 -15.66 15.89
N VAL A 98 -10.06 -14.61 15.88
CA VAL A 98 -10.65 -14.03 14.67
C VAL A 98 -9.70 -13.01 14.00
N LEU A 99 -8.61 -12.58 14.67
CA LEU A 99 -7.62 -11.63 14.16
C LEU A 99 -6.39 -12.27 13.47
N ASP A 100 -6.35 -13.59 13.24
CA ASP A 100 -5.37 -14.19 12.31
C ASP A 100 -5.62 -13.96 10.77
N PRO A 101 -6.56 -13.14 10.23
CA PRO A 101 -6.80 -13.06 8.79
C PRO A 101 -6.40 -11.73 8.10
N LEU A 102 -5.68 -10.80 8.75
CA LEU A 102 -5.40 -9.48 8.14
C LEU A 102 -4.28 -9.48 7.07
N GLY A 103 -3.90 -10.64 6.53
CA GLY A 103 -2.85 -10.69 5.50
C GLY A 103 -1.44 -10.36 6.02
N VAL A 104 -1.20 -10.43 7.32
CA VAL A 104 0.14 -10.16 7.89
C VAL A 104 1.16 -11.17 7.33
N ARG A 105 0.79 -12.45 7.25
CA ARG A 105 1.65 -13.48 6.67
C ARG A 105 1.82 -13.34 5.15
N THR A 106 0.82 -12.84 4.43
CA THR A 106 0.95 -12.58 2.98
C THR A 106 1.90 -11.40 2.75
N LEU A 107 1.77 -10.32 3.53
CA LEU A 107 2.66 -9.17 3.46
C LEU A 107 4.10 -9.53 3.82
N GLU A 108 4.31 -10.34 4.85
CA GLU A 108 5.65 -10.79 5.23
C GLU A 108 6.30 -11.64 4.14
N ARG A 109 5.55 -12.58 3.52
CA ARG A 109 6.06 -13.36 2.39
C ARG A 109 6.37 -12.48 1.18
N ASP A 110 5.55 -11.49 0.87
CA ASP A 110 5.82 -10.56 -0.23
C ASP A 110 7.06 -9.70 0.03
N LYS A 111 7.33 -9.28 1.27
CA LYS A 111 8.60 -8.62 1.65
C LYS A 111 9.81 -9.53 1.44
N ILE A 112 9.67 -10.83 1.75
CA ILE A 112 10.74 -11.82 1.48
C ILE A 112 10.98 -11.93 -0.02
N ARG A 113 9.91 -12.04 -0.83
CA ARG A 113 10.02 -12.08 -2.31
C ARG A 113 10.73 -10.83 -2.84
N GLU A 114 10.36 -9.64 -2.38
CA GLU A 114 11.02 -8.39 -2.78
C GLU A 114 12.53 -8.40 -2.47
N ALA A 115 12.91 -8.81 -1.26
CA ALA A 115 14.31 -8.92 -0.86
C ALA A 115 15.09 -9.95 -1.70
N ASP A 116 14.47 -11.09 -2.02
CA ASP A 116 15.07 -12.12 -2.86
C ASP A 116 15.33 -11.60 -4.28
N VAL A 117 14.40 -10.84 -4.84
CA VAL A 117 14.50 -10.26 -6.18
C VAL A 117 15.66 -9.30 -6.29
N ILE A 118 15.79 -8.40 -5.32
CA ILE A 118 16.92 -7.47 -5.26
C ILE A 118 18.24 -8.25 -5.19
N ARG A 119 18.29 -9.32 -4.40
CA ARG A 119 19.49 -10.16 -4.26
C ARG A 119 19.84 -10.90 -5.56
N VAL A 120 18.86 -11.53 -6.21
CA VAL A 120 19.05 -12.25 -7.48
C VAL A 120 19.45 -11.29 -8.59
N ARG A 121 18.78 -10.14 -8.71
CA ARG A 121 19.11 -9.08 -9.67
C ARG A 121 20.54 -8.60 -9.51
N THR A 122 20.94 -8.29 -8.28
CA THR A 122 22.32 -7.83 -7.99
C THR A 122 23.35 -8.89 -8.40
N ALA A 123 23.08 -10.17 -8.15
CA ALA A 123 23.95 -11.26 -8.58
C ALA A 123 24.02 -11.41 -10.10
N ILE A 124 22.89 -11.27 -10.82
CA ILE A 124 22.84 -11.27 -12.29
C ILE A 124 23.64 -10.10 -12.86
N ASP A 125 23.48 -8.90 -12.30
CA ASP A 125 24.16 -7.70 -12.76
C ASP A 125 25.68 -7.81 -12.52
N THR A 126 26.09 -8.38 -11.39
CA THR A 126 27.50 -8.67 -11.09
C THR A 126 28.07 -9.73 -12.05
N TYR A 127 27.32 -10.81 -12.31
CA TYR A 127 27.72 -11.83 -13.28
C TYR A 127 27.92 -11.21 -14.68
N TYR A 128 27.02 -10.32 -15.10
CA TYR A 128 27.15 -9.61 -16.36
C TYR A 128 28.37 -8.69 -16.40
N ALA A 129 28.66 -7.99 -15.30
CA ALA A 129 29.85 -7.14 -15.20
C ALA A 129 31.14 -7.94 -15.48
N ASP A 130 31.22 -9.18 -15.00
CA ASP A 130 32.38 -10.06 -15.14
C ASP A 130 32.43 -10.81 -16.47
N LYS A 131 31.28 -11.31 -16.96
CA LYS A 131 31.20 -12.20 -18.13
C LYS A 131 30.72 -11.54 -19.41
N LYS A 132 30.21 -10.31 -19.33
CA LYS A 132 29.59 -9.55 -20.44
C LYS A 132 28.41 -10.26 -21.11
N LEU A 133 27.84 -11.26 -20.44
CA LEU A 133 26.67 -12.04 -20.85
C LEU A 133 25.87 -12.40 -19.60
N TYR A 134 24.55 -12.49 -19.71
CA TYR A 134 23.68 -12.96 -18.62
C TYR A 134 23.75 -14.49 -18.49
N PRO A 135 23.57 -15.06 -17.28
CA PRO A 135 23.65 -16.49 -17.09
C PRO A 135 22.51 -17.21 -17.82
N VAL A 136 22.75 -18.41 -18.36
CA VAL A 136 21.72 -19.22 -19.05
C VAL A 136 20.60 -19.65 -18.09
N SER A 137 20.95 -19.90 -16.83
CA SER A 137 20.02 -20.20 -15.75
C SER A 137 20.50 -19.62 -14.43
N LEU A 138 19.62 -19.51 -13.44
CA LEU A 138 19.99 -18.99 -12.11
C LEU A 138 21.08 -19.84 -11.42
N GLN A 139 21.19 -21.13 -11.74
CA GLN A 139 22.24 -22.01 -11.21
C GLN A 139 23.65 -21.54 -11.60
N GLY A 140 23.80 -20.82 -12.73
CA GLY A 140 25.08 -20.24 -13.15
C GLY A 140 25.61 -19.15 -12.20
N LEU A 141 24.78 -18.66 -11.28
CA LEU A 141 25.18 -17.70 -10.25
C LEU A 141 25.88 -18.37 -9.05
N LEU A 142 25.73 -19.69 -8.88
CA LEU A 142 26.33 -20.42 -7.78
C LEU A 142 27.77 -20.88 -8.09
N PRO A 143 28.64 -21.03 -7.08
CA PRO A 143 28.51 -20.48 -5.72
C PRO A 143 29.05 -19.03 -5.63
N ASN A 144 29.57 -18.48 -6.74
CA ASN A 144 30.43 -17.30 -6.72
C ASN A 144 29.66 -15.99 -6.50
N TYR A 145 28.42 -15.89 -7.00
CA TYR A 145 27.60 -14.68 -6.92
C TYR A 145 26.43 -14.83 -5.94
N LEU A 146 25.96 -16.07 -5.73
CA LEU A 146 24.97 -16.44 -4.73
C LEU A 146 25.42 -17.67 -3.94
N LYS A 147 25.05 -17.74 -2.66
CA LYS A 147 25.28 -18.93 -1.82
C LYS A 147 24.26 -20.04 -2.11
N ALA A 148 23.02 -19.65 -2.36
CA ALA A 148 21.91 -20.53 -2.73
C ALA A 148 20.90 -19.72 -3.56
N ILE A 149 20.12 -20.41 -4.39
CA ILE A 149 19.02 -19.78 -5.13
C ILE A 149 17.82 -19.64 -4.19
N PRO A 150 17.29 -18.43 -3.98
CA PRO A 150 16.10 -18.26 -3.16
C PRO A 150 14.88 -18.90 -3.83
N LEU A 151 13.98 -19.40 -3.00
CA LEU A 151 12.74 -20.07 -3.40
C LEU A 151 11.55 -19.27 -2.87
N ASP A 152 10.43 -19.32 -3.58
CA ASP A 152 9.20 -18.67 -3.15
C ASP A 152 8.79 -19.21 -1.77
N PRO A 153 8.55 -18.35 -0.77
CA PRO A 153 8.28 -18.78 0.61
C PRO A 153 6.95 -19.51 0.81
N LYS A 154 6.06 -19.50 -0.20
CA LYS A 154 4.77 -20.19 -0.17
C LYS A 154 4.82 -21.50 -0.96
N THR A 155 5.39 -21.49 -2.17
CA THR A 155 5.38 -22.68 -3.05
C THR A 155 6.64 -23.52 -2.94
N GLY A 156 7.75 -22.93 -2.48
CA GLY A 156 9.07 -23.58 -2.49
C GLY A 156 9.67 -23.70 -3.89
N GLU A 157 9.11 -23.03 -4.89
CA GLU A 157 9.58 -23.08 -6.28
C GLU A 157 10.58 -21.96 -6.58
N MET A 158 11.39 -22.15 -7.63
CA MET A 158 12.30 -21.10 -8.11
C MET A 158 11.53 -20.01 -8.87
N TYR A 159 12.02 -18.77 -8.76
CA TYR A 159 11.50 -17.65 -9.56
C TYR A 159 11.70 -17.87 -11.06
N GLN A 160 10.79 -17.34 -11.87
CA GLN A 160 10.83 -17.51 -13.31
C GLN A 160 11.91 -16.64 -13.93
N TYR A 161 12.87 -17.27 -14.60
CA TYR A 161 13.98 -16.60 -15.24
C TYR A 161 14.14 -17.09 -16.68
N THR A 162 14.22 -16.15 -17.61
CA THR A 162 14.49 -16.44 -19.03
C THR A 162 15.51 -15.46 -19.60
N THR A 163 16.24 -15.92 -20.62
CA THR A 163 17.16 -15.09 -21.39
C THR A 163 16.79 -15.07 -22.86
N TYR A 164 17.12 -13.97 -23.54
CA TYR A 164 16.89 -13.74 -24.96
C TYR A 164 18.17 -13.21 -25.62
N ASP A 165 18.16 -13.17 -26.96
CA ASP A 165 19.23 -12.61 -27.80
C ASP A 165 20.62 -13.14 -27.41
N ALA A 166 20.78 -14.47 -27.42
CA ALA A 166 22.02 -15.15 -27.05
C ALA A 166 22.58 -14.65 -25.70
N ASN A 167 21.73 -14.56 -24.68
CA ASN A 167 22.08 -14.17 -23.32
C ASN A 167 22.44 -12.69 -23.13
N LYS A 168 22.03 -11.82 -24.04
CA LYS A 168 22.20 -10.36 -23.90
C LYS A 168 21.05 -9.67 -23.19
N ILE A 169 19.89 -10.32 -23.09
CA ILE A 169 18.73 -9.79 -22.39
C ILE A 169 18.22 -10.84 -21.41
N TYR A 170 17.85 -10.44 -20.19
CA TYR A 170 17.16 -11.31 -19.24
C TYR A 170 15.77 -10.77 -18.88
N LYS A 171 14.92 -11.68 -18.38
CA LYS A 171 13.65 -11.38 -17.74
C LYS A 171 13.52 -12.24 -16.48
N LEU A 172 13.25 -11.60 -15.35
CA LEU A 172 13.00 -12.22 -14.05
C LEU A 172 11.59 -11.84 -13.60
N CYS A 173 10.71 -12.82 -13.39
CA CYS A 173 9.32 -12.59 -12.99
C CYS A 173 9.00 -13.19 -11.62
N ILE A 174 8.23 -12.45 -10.84
CA ILE A 174 7.82 -12.79 -9.47
C ILE A 174 6.32 -12.60 -9.31
N SER A 175 5.69 -13.60 -8.70
CA SER A 175 4.27 -13.57 -8.39
C SER A 175 4.08 -13.18 -6.92
N PHE A 176 3.62 -11.97 -6.68
CA PHE A 176 3.22 -11.52 -5.34
C PHE A 176 1.82 -12.04 -5.02
N GLU A 177 1.50 -12.13 -3.73
CA GLU A 177 0.16 -12.54 -3.30
C GLU A 177 -0.83 -11.38 -3.30
N VAL A 178 -0.36 -10.16 -3.03
CA VAL A 178 -1.20 -8.95 -2.98
C VAL A 178 -1.09 -8.12 -4.26
N GLN A 179 0.06 -8.15 -4.92
CA GLN A 179 0.37 -7.33 -6.10
C GLN A 179 0.31 -8.16 -7.39
N PRO A 180 0.08 -7.53 -8.56
CA PRO A 180 0.19 -8.23 -9.83
C PRO A 180 1.62 -8.78 -10.02
N VAL A 181 1.74 -9.78 -10.91
CA VAL A 181 3.04 -10.34 -11.29
C VAL A 181 3.94 -9.22 -11.81
N GLU A 182 5.12 -9.09 -11.20
CA GLU A 182 6.13 -8.11 -11.60
C GLU A 182 7.24 -8.82 -12.36
N CYS A 183 7.66 -8.23 -13.48
CA CYS A 183 8.78 -8.73 -14.27
C CYS A 183 9.82 -7.63 -14.49
N ILE A 184 11.07 -7.93 -14.16
CA ILE A 184 12.21 -7.05 -14.36
C ILE A 184 12.98 -7.56 -15.58
N SER A 185 13.37 -6.66 -16.48
CA SER A 185 14.20 -6.97 -17.64
C SER A 185 15.40 -6.02 -17.73
N SER A 186 16.51 -6.50 -18.31
CA SER A 186 17.64 -5.64 -18.64
C SER A 186 17.41 -4.73 -19.84
N SER A 187 16.35 -4.95 -20.64
CA SER A 187 16.05 -4.10 -21.78
C SER A 187 15.39 -2.78 -21.32
N PRO A 188 15.89 -1.60 -21.75
CA PRO A 188 15.35 -0.30 -21.35
C PRO A 188 13.92 -0.03 -21.88
N ASN A 189 13.41 -0.84 -22.83
CA ASN A 189 12.14 -0.56 -23.52
C ASN A 189 10.97 -1.47 -23.07
N THR A 190 11.08 -2.19 -21.96
CA THR A 190 10.00 -3.07 -21.49
C THR A 190 9.76 -2.95 -19.99
N SER A 191 9.80 -1.72 -19.47
CA SER A 191 9.24 -1.42 -18.16
C SER A 191 7.73 -1.23 -18.30
N SER A 192 6.99 -2.33 -18.36
CA SER A 192 5.54 -2.31 -18.15
C SER A 192 5.28 -2.14 -16.66
N ILE A 193 5.68 -1.00 -16.10
CA ILE A 193 5.05 -0.51 -14.86
C ILE A 193 3.59 -0.34 -15.25
N PRO A 194 2.63 -0.99 -14.55
CA PRO A 194 1.26 -0.55 -14.60
C PRO A 194 1.30 0.90 -14.16
N GLN A 195 1.18 1.83 -15.11
CA GLN A 195 0.92 3.23 -14.80
C GLN A 195 -0.24 3.18 -13.83
N VAL A 196 0.02 3.51 -12.56
CA VAL A 196 -1.04 3.76 -11.60
C VAL A 196 -1.92 4.77 -12.31
N ILE A 197 -3.12 4.35 -12.68
CA ILE A 197 -4.15 5.24 -13.21
C ILE A 197 -4.45 6.15 -12.03
N VAL A 198 -3.67 7.22 -11.88
CA VAL A 198 -4.02 8.33 -11.03
C VAL A 198 -5.20 8.93 -11.75
N SER A 199 -6.41 8.48 -11.40
CA SER A 199 -7.64 9.12 -11.85
C SER A 199 -7.48 10.61 -11.55
N PRO A 200 -7.48 11.50 -12.56
CA PRO A 200 -7.51 12.92 -12.29
C PRO A 200 -8.87 13.19 -11.64
N THR A 201 -8.84 13.39 -10.31
CA THR A 201 -9.95 13.99 -9.58
C THR A 201 -10.19 15.34 -10.21
N SER A 202 -11.27 15.38 -10.99
CA SER A 202 -11.83 16.54 -11.66
C SER A 202 -12.04 17.70 -10.68
N ALA A 203 -11.12 18.66 -10.71
CA ALA A 203 -11.39 20.06 -10.41
C ALA A 203 -10.45 20.89 -11.28
N ASP A 204 -11.02 21.91 -11.92
CA ASP A 204 -10.35 22.90 -12.78
C ASP A 204 -9.80 22.45 -14.14
N GLN A 205 -10.61 22.61 -15.18
CA GLN A 205 -10.28 23.59 -16.23
C GLN A 205 -11.48 23.87 -17.14
N GLN A 206 -12.24 24.89 -16.77
CA GLN A 206 -13.18 25.55 -17.64
C GLN A 206 -12.44 26.68 -18.36
N ARG A 207 -11.82 26.42 -19.52
CA ARG A 207 -11.39 27.52 -20.40
C ARG A 207 -11.10 27.10 -21.85
N ILE A 208 -11.75 27.86 -22.75
CA ILE A 208 -11.42 28.20 -24.15
C ILE A 208 -11.90 27.23 -25.24
N GLU A 209 -13.02 27.63 -25.87
CA GLU A 209 -13.12 28.01 -27.30
C GLU A 209 -12.36 27.17 -28.34
N LEU A 210 -13.10 26.57 -29.28
CA LEU A 210 -13.13 26.91 -30.73
C LEU A 210 -13.62 25.72 -31.58
N THR A 211 -14.82 25.88 -32.14
CA THR A 211 -15.28 25.31 -33.42
C THR A 211 -14.49 25.93 -34.61
N PRO A 212 -14.65 25.49 -35.87
CA PRO A 212 -14.98 24.16 -36.41
C PRO A 212 -14.05 23.74 -37.61
N ALA A 213 -14.30 22.52 -38.06
CA ALA A 213 -13.86 21.82 -39.26
C ALA A 213 -13.53 22.61 -40.55
N MET A 214 -12.48 22.15 -41.25
CA MET A 214 -12.25 22.20 -42.71
C MET A 214 -11.52 20.89 -43.06
N ILE A 215 -12.19 19.85 -43.57
CA ILE A 215 -12.36 19.49 -44.99
C ILE A 215 -11.04 19.58 -45.80
N GLY A 216 -10.48 18.43 -46.14
CA GLY A 216 -9.33 18.30 -47.03
C GLY A 216 -8.97 16.84 -47.33
N SER A 217 -9.78 16.17 -48.15
CA SER A 217 -9.35 15.08 -49.05
C SER A 217 -9.00 15.74 -50.42
N PRO A 218 -8.34 15.14 -51.43
CA PRO A 218 -7.97 13.73 -51.64
C PRO A 218 -6.58 13.52 -52.33
N SER A 219 -6.40 12.35 -52.96
CA SER A 219 -5.48 12.00 -54.08
C SER A 219 -4.17 11.28 -53.68
N ALA A 220 -4.06 9.96 -53.90
CA ALA A 220 -3.56 9.29 -55.14
C ALA A 220 -2.03 9.47 -55.29
N THR A 221 -1.16 8.49 -55.57
CA THR A 221 -1.23 7.21 -56.32
C THR A 221 0.15 6.49 -56.11
N PRO A 222 0.58 5.43 -56.85
CA PRO A 222 1.27 4.27 -56.25
C PRO A 222 2.70 4.03 -56.80
N ILE A 223 3.25 2.83 -56.52
CA ILE A 223 4.33 2.13 -57.25
C ILE A 223 5.78 2.55 -56.89
N SER A 224 6.54 1.59 -56.34
CA SER A 224 7.84 1.21 -56.91
C SER A 224 8.33 -0.10 -56.31
N SER A 225 8.31 -1.15 -57.13
CA SER A 225 9.09 -2.38 -57.01
C SER A 225 10.58 -2.08 -57.06
N GLY A 226 11.35 -2.65 -56.13
CA GLY A 226 12.81 -2.68 -56.16
C GLY A 226 13.27 -4.13 -56.26
N GLU A 227 13.61 -4.54 -57.47
CA GLU A 227 14.19 -5.82 -57.86
C GLU A 227 15.73 -5.73 -57.87
N ALA A 228 16.37 -6.90 -57.72
CA ALA A 228 17.73 -7.26 -58.14
C ALA A 228 18.99 -6.85 -57.33
N SER A 229 19.75 -7.87 -56.92
CA SER A 229 21.10 -8.24 -57.43
C SER A 229 21.98 -8.76 -56.27
N LEU A 230 22.27 -10.06 -56.13
CA LEU A 230 23.23 -10.88 -56.88
C LEU A 230 24.67 -10.37 -56.79
N ALA A 231 25.51 -11.02 -55.95
CA ALA A 231 26.95 -11.21 -56.16
C ALA A 231 27.57 -12.18 -55.12
N LEU A 232 28.15 -13.26 -55.67
CA LEU A 232 29.26 -14.10 -55.19
C LEU A 232 29.03 -15.08 -54.03
#